data_AF-A0A1G6PA97-F1
#
_entry.id   AF-A0A1G6PA97-F1
#
_cell.length_a   1.000
_cell.length_b   1.000
_cell.length_c   1.000
_cell.angle_alpha   90.00
_cell.angle_beta   90.00
_cell.angle_gamma   90.00
#
_symmetry.space_group_name_H-M   'P 1'
#
loop_
_entity.id
_entity.type
_entity.pdbx_description
1 polymer ?
#
loop_
_entity_poly.entity_id
_entity_poly.type
_entity_poly.pdbx_seq_one_letter_code
_entity_poly.pdbx_strand_id
1 'polypeptide(L)' 'GHTMKENKKKICDLLLPAIQATRNGEDVTALDYVKEETGEEFVYIKFKGGFSYRACVTADSGAAMIRDIMREL' A
#
# COMPACT_ATOMS: atom_id res chain seq x y z
N GLY A 1 -12.17 -23.12 11.42
CA GLY A 1 -12.22 -21.71 10.96
C GLY A 1 -11.02 -20.97 11.49
N HIS A 2 -10.02 -20.74 10.66
CA HIS A 2 -8.88 -19.87 10.97
C HIS A 2 -8.55 -19.11 9.71
N THR A 3 -9.17 -17.94 9.54
CA THR A 3 -8.70 -16.98 8.54
C THR A 3 -7.56 -16.22 9.20
N MET A 4 -6.31 -16.46 8.78
CA MET A 4 -5.23 -15.53 9.11
C MET A 4 -5.64 -14.16 8.59
N LYS A 5 -5.79 -13.19 9.49
CA LYS A 5 -6.05 -11.81 9.11
C LYS A 5 -4.71 -11.18 8.77
N GLU A 6 -4.46 -10.97 7.48
CA GLU A 6 -3.25 -10.31 7.00
C GLU A 6 -3.12 -8.91 7.62
N ASN A 7 -1.91 -8.54 8.03
CA ASN A 7 -1.64 -7.20 8.54
C ASN A 7 -1.19 -6.30 7.39
N LYS A 8 -2.16 -5.69 6.69
CA LYS A 8 -1.92 -4.80 5.53
C LYS A 8 -0.99 -3.62 5.86
N LYS A 9 -1.09 -3.06 7.07
CA LYS A 9 -0.15 -2.05 7.53
C LYS A 9 1.28 -2.58 7.58
N LYS A 10 1.50 -3.75 8.20
CA LYS A 10 2.84 -4.36 8.26
C LYS A 10 3.38 -4.70 6.87
N ILE A 11 2.51 -5.10 5.94
CA ILE A 11 2.89 -5.32 4.54
C ILE A 11 3.38 -4.02 3.90
N CYS A 12 2.64 -2.90 4.06
CA CYS A 12 3.09 -1.59 3.56
C CYS A 12 4.43 -1.17 4.16
N ASP A 13 4.61 -1.34 5.47
CA ASP A 13 5.85 -1.01 6.18
C ASP A 13 7.06 -1.82 5.64
N LEU A 14 6.84 -3.09 5.23
CA LEU A 14 7.88 -3.94 4.64
C LEU A 14 8.11 -3.67 3.16
N LEU A 15 7.05 -3.32 2.43
CA LEU A 15 7.09 -3.11 0.98
C LEU A 15 7.77 -1.78 0.62
N LEU A 16 7.56 -0.73 1.42
CA LEU A 16 8.13 0.60 1.17
C LEU A 16 9.65 0.57 0.91
N PRO A 17 10.51 0.02 1.79
CA PRO A 17 11.94 -0.02 1.53
C PRO A 17 12.32 -0.89 0.33
N ALA A 18 11.51 -1.92 0.00
CA ALA A 18 11.74 -2.75 -1.18
C ALA A 18 11.45 -1.98 -2.48
N ILE A 19 10.35 -1.21 -2.52
CA ILE A 19 10.01 -0.34 -3.65
C ILE A 19 11.04 0.77 -3.84
N GLN A 20 11.46 1.42 -2.75
CA GLN A 20 12.47 2.48 -2.77
C GLN A 20 13.84 2.00 -3.27
N ALA A 21 14.14 0.70 -3.18
CA ALA A 21 15.34 0.11 -3.75
C ALA A 21 15.26 -0.12 -5.27
N THR A 22 14.11 0.15 -5.89
CA THR A 22 13.91 0.06 -7.35
C THR A 22 14.01 1.43 -8.00
N ARG A 23 14.44 1.47 -9.27
CA ARG A 23 14.50 2.72 -10.05
C ARG A 23 13.14 3.42 -10.17
N ASN A 24 12.06 2.66 -10.31
CA ASN A 24 10.71 3.22 -10.51
C ASN A 24 10.07 3.70 -9.20
N GLY A 25 10.56 3.25 -8.05
CA GLY A 25 10.01 3.58 -6.74
C GLY A 25 10.90 4.50 -5.89
N GLU A 26 12.02 5.00 -6.44
CA GLU A 26 12.99 5.80 -5.70
C GLU A 26 12.42 7.13 -5.17
N ASP A 27 11.35 7.61 -5.79
CA ASP A 27 10.64 8.83 -5.42
C ASP A 27 9.45 8.56 -4.47
N VAL A 28 9.09 7.30 -4.21
CA VAL A 28 8.07 6.93 -3.22
C VAL A 28 8.61 7.21 -1.81
N THR A 29 7.86 7.97 -1.04
CA THR A 29 8.22 8.43 0.30
C THR A 29 7.44 7.74 1.40
N ALA A 30 6.21 7.29 1.12
CA ALA A 30 5.37 6.61 2.09
C ALA A 30 4.31 5.73 1.41
N LEU A 31 3.91 4.67 2.14
CA LEU A 31 2.73 3.86 1.88
C LEU A 31 1.86 3.87 3.13
N ASP A 32 0.86 4.74 3.16
CA ASP A 32 -0.01 4.90 4.33
C ASP A 32 -1.28 4.07 4.15
N TYR A 33 -1.36 2.96 4.88
CA TYR A 33 -2.60 2.19 4.99
C TYR A 33 -3.55 2.86 5.98
N VAL A 34 -4.78 3.11 5.52
CA VAL A 34 -5.88 3.68 6.31
C VAL A 34 -7.07 2.76 6.23
N LYS A 35 -7.70 2.52 7.38
CA LYS A 35 -9.00 1.87 7.45
C LYS A 35 -10.01 2.84 8.08
N GLU A 36 -11.06 3.14 7.33
CA GLU A 36 -12.11 4.04 7.76
C GLU A 36 -13.16 3.31 8.61
N GLU A 37 -13.98 4.07 9.35
CA GLU A 37 -15.05 3.52 10.19
C GLU A 37 -16.13 2.80 9.37
N THR A 38 -16.32 3.19 8.10
CA THR A 38 -17.20 2.52 7.14
C THR A 38 -16.74 1.10 6.81
N GLY A 39 -15.50 0.74 7.16
CA GLY A 39 -14.87 -0.52 6.84
C GLY A 39 -14.07 -0.50 5.54
N GLU A 40 -14.11 0.61 4.79
CA GLU A 40 -13.29 0.82 3.60
C GLU A 40 -11.80 0.92 3.98
N GLU A 41 -10.96 0.38 3.10
CA GLU A 41 -9.52 0.34 3.27
C GLU A 41 -8.84 1.00 2.08
N PHE A 42 -7.88 1.87 2.37
CA PHE A 42 -7.12 2.60 1.36
C PHE A 42 -5.62 2.52 1.63
N VAL A 43 -4.83 2.59 0.55
CA VAL A 43 -3.39 2.88 0.64
C VAL A 43 -3.11 4.18 -0.10
N TYR A 44 -2.45 5.11 0.59
CA TYR A 44 -1.94 6.33 -0.02
C TYR A 44 -0.46 6.16 -0.36
N ILE A 45 -0.15 6.18 -1.65
CA ILE A 45 1.22 6.15 -2.18
C ILE A 45 1.67 7.59 -2.35
N LYS A 46 2.66 8.03 -1.57
CA LYS A 46 3.12 9.42 -1.58
C LYS A 46 4.47 9.54 -2.27
N PHE A 47 4.61 10.50 -3.16
CA PHE A 47 5.83 10.74 -3.93
C PHE A 47 6.55 12.01 -3.47
N LYS A 48 7.86 12.09 -3.69
CA LYS A 48 8.72 13.21 -3.27
C LYS A 48 8.27 14.57 -3.84
N GLY A 49 7.55 14.58 -4.96
CA GLY A 49 6.95 15.79 -5.56
C GLY A 49 5.65 16.28 -4.91
N GLY A 50 5.18 15.63 -3.83
CA GLY A 50 3.93 15.96 -3.15
C GLY A 50 2.68 15.39 -3.82
N PHE A 51 2.83 14.71 -4.96
CA PHE A 51 1.75 13.91 -5.56
C PHE A 51 1.45 12.69 -4.70
N SER A 52 0.18 12.30 -4.65
CA SER A 52 -0.25 11.08 -3.97
C SER A 52 -1.29 10.33 -4.78
N TYR A 53 -1.13 9.02 -4.89
CA TYR A 53 -2.15 8.13 -5.42
C TYR A 53 -2.93 7.45 -4.29
N ARG A 54 -4.24 7.26 -4.47
CA ARG A 54 -5.11 6.56 -3.51
C ARG A 54 -5.61 5.26 -4.13
N ALA A 55 -5.12 4.13 -3.63
CA ALA A 55 -5.60 2.80 -4.02
C ALA A 55 -6.70 2.32 -3.05
N CYS A 56 -7.88 1.95 -3.56
CA CYS A 56 -8.90 1.28 -2.77
C CYS A 56 -8.54 -0.20 -2.65
N VAL A 57 -8.35 -0.69 -1.42
CA VAL A 57 -7.90 -2.06 -1.13
C VAL A 57 -8.88 -2.78 -0.21
N THR A 58 -10.12 -2.31 -0.20
CA THR A 58 -11.24 -2.92 0.54
C THR A 58 -11.45 -4.34 0.04
N ALA A 59 -11.49 -5.30 0.97
CA ALA A 59 -11.64 -6.73 0.68
C ALA A 59 -10.48 -7.39 -0.10
N ASP A 60 -9.43 -6.64 -0.44
CA ASP A 60 -8.22 -7.22 -1.04
C ASP A 60 -7.46 -8.10 -0.05
N SER A 61 -6.82 -9.13 -0.58
CA SER A 61 -5.70 -9.79 0.11
C SER A 61 -4.47 -8.88 0.11
N GLY A 62 -3.51 -9.18 0.99
CA GLY A 62 -2.22 -8.49 1.01
C GLY A 62 -1.50 -8.55 -0.35
N ALA A 63 -1.61 -9.67 -1.06
CA ALA A 63 -1.03 -9.82 -2.39
C ALA A 63 -1.74 -8.98 -3.47
N ALA A 64 -3.08 -8.88 -3.43
CA ALA A 64 -3.83 -8.03 -4.34
C ALA A 64 -3.47 -6.55 -4.12
N MET A 65 -3.41 -6.12 -2.86
CA MET A 65 -2.95 -4.78 -2.47
C MET A 65 -1.54 -4.47 -2.98
N ILE A 66 -0.58 -5.40 -2.83
CA ILE A 66 0.79 -5.21 -3.36
C ILE A 66 0.74 -5.00 -4.87
N ARG A 67 0.00 -5.85 -5.61
CA ARG A 67 -0.10 -5.72 -7.07
C ARG A 67 -0.66 -4.35 -7.47
N ASP A 68 -1.66 -3.85 -6.76
CA ASP A 68 -2.26 -2.56 -7.09
C ASP A 68 -1.33 -1.39 -6.76
N ILE A 69 -0.54 -1.46 -5.68
CA ILE A 69 0.55 -0.49 -5.44
C ILE A 69 1.57 -0.51 -6.58
N MET A 70 2.00 -1.70 -7.00
CA MET A 70 3.04 -1.85 -8.03
C MET A 70 2.58 -1.40 -9.43
N ARG A 71 1.28 -1.31 -9.70
CA ARG A 71 0.73 -0.81 -10.96
C ARG A 71 0.84 0.70 -11.12
N GLU A 72 1.06 1.41 -10.02
CA GLU A 72 1.10 2.87 -9.95
C GLU A 72 2.53 3.43 -9.86
N LEU A 73 3.54 2.56 -10.06
CA LEU A 73 4.98 2.86 -10.13
C LEU A 73 5.51 2.69 -11.56
#